data_AF-A0A167HBJ3-F1
#
_entry.id   AF-A0A167HBJ3-F1
#
_cell.length_a   1.000
_cell.length_b   1.000
_cell.length_c   1.000
_cell.angle_alpha   90.00
_cell.angle_beta   90.00
_cell.angle_gamma   90.00
#
_symmetry.space_group_name_H-M   'P 1'
#
loop_
_entity.id
_entity.type
_entity.pdbx_description
1 polymer ?
#
loop_
_entity_poly.entity_id
_entity_poly.type
_entity_poly.pdbx_seq_one_letter_code
_entity_poly.pdbx_strand_id
1 'polypeptide(L)'
;MPTFKALIVEDNPVILANLVATLEELTEIRVVATVDNEADAVRELVQRASELDLVIVDLFLTSGSGLGVLKRAKEMTLPARRIVLTNYATDDIRHRCTNLGADHVFDKSRELDSFLDYCEQLTSA
;
A
#
# COMPACT_ATOMS: atom_id res chain seq x y z
N MET A 1 -7.52 9.67 -17.46
CA MET A 1 -6.75 10.70 -16.71
C MET A 1 -6.50 10.00 -15.39
N PRO A 2 -5.26 9.79 -14.94
CA PRO A 2 -5.02 8.95 -13.77
C PRO A 2 -5.73 9.57 -12.55
N THR A 3 -6.77 8.87 -12.11
CA THR A 3 -7.78 9.35 -11.16
C THR A 3 -7.62 8.74 -9.78
N PHE A 4 -6.81 7.68 -9.64
CA PHE A 4 -6.68 6.93 -8.38
C PHE A 4 -5.41 7.33 -7.64
N LYS A 5 -5.53 7.94 -6.47
CA LYS A 5 -4.39 8.46 -5.70
C LYS A 5 -3.88 7.44 -4.69
N ALA A 6 -2.59 7.12 -4.79
CA ALA A 6 -1.93 6.16 -3.91
C ALA A 6 -0.89 6.80 -2.97
N LEU A 7 -0.86 6.33 -1.73
CA LEU A 7 0.27 6.46 -0.81
C LEU A 7 1.04 5.13 -0.81
N ILE A 8 2.36 5.18 -0.96
CA ILE A 8 3.23 4.00 -0.83
C ILE A 8 4.10 4.13 0.42
N VAL A 9 4.14 3.08 1.23
CA VAL A 9 4.98 2.96 2.42
C VAL A 9 5.99 1.84 2.17
N GLU A 10 7.22 2.21 1.79
CA GLU A 10 8.29 1.30 1.36
C GLU A 10 9.64 1.88 1.76
N ASP A 11 10.47 1.11 2.47
CA ASP A 11 11.79 1.55 2.93
C ASP A 11 12.89 1.36 1.89
N ASN A 12 12.72 0.41 0.98
CA ASN A 12 13.71 0.14 -0.06
C ASN A 12 13.55 1.09 -1.25
N PRO A 13 14.48 2.04 -1.48
CA PRO A 13 14.32 3.05 -2.52
C PRO A 13 14.32 2.47 -3.94
N VAL A 14 14.97 1.33 -4.15
CA VAL A 14 14.99 0.65 -5.46
C VAL A 14 13.64 -0.01 -5.75
N ILE A 15 13.07 -0.69 -4.75
CA ILE A 15 11.74 -1.29 -4.87
C ILE A 15 10.69 -0.20 -5.07
N LEU A 16 10.76 0.87 -4.27
CA LEU A 16 9.87 2.01 -4.38
C LEU A 16 9.90 2.63 -5.78
N ALA A 17 11.09 2.94 -6.30
CA ALA A 17 11.23 3.56 -7.62
C ALA A 17 10.64 2.67 -8.74
N ASN A 18 10.92 1.37 -8.70
CA ASN A 18 10.38 0.42 -9.66
C ASN A 18 8.86 0.33 -9.55
N LEU A 19 8.33 0.20 -8.32
CA LEU A 19 6.89 0.08 -8.07
C LEU A 19 6.13 1.34 -8.54
N VAL A 20 6.64 2.53 -8.24
CA VAL A 20 6.06 3.79 -8.71
C VAL A 20 6.05 3.82 -10.24
N ALA A 21 7.18 3.55 -10.89
CA ALA A 21 7.27 3.56 -12.35
C ALA A 21 6.27 2.56 -12.98
N THR A 22 6.21 1.33 -12.48
CA THR A 22 5.31 0.29 -12.99
C THR A 22 3.84 0.66 -12.80
N LEU A 23 3.45 1.16 -11.62
CA LEU A 23 2.07 1.55 -11.36
C LEU A 23 1.63 2.71 -12.26
N GLU A 24 2.46 3.74 -12.42
CA GLU A 24 2.12 4.91 -13.23
C GLU A 24 2.17 4.63 -14.73
N GLU A 25 2.95 3.64 -15.18
CA GLU A 25 3.03 3.22 -16.58
C GLU A 25 1.89 2.28 -16.98
N LEU A 26 1.54 1.33 -16.11
CA LEU A 26 0.62 0.23 -16.45
C LEU A 26 -0.81 0.42 -15.92
N THR A 27 -1.06 1.39 -15.05
CA THR A 27 -2.38 1.62 -14.43
C THR A 27 -2.74 3.10 -14.40
N GLU A 28 -4.00 3.45 -14.06
CA GLU A 28 -4.41 4.84 -13.84
C GLU A 28 -4.14 5.34 -12.40
N ILE A 29 -3.21 4.68 -11.68
CA ILE A 29 -2.80 5.08 -10.34
C ILE A 29 -1.74 6.18 -10.42
N ARG A 30 -1.93 7.23 -9.63
CA ARG A 30 -0.94 8.29 -9.37
C ARG A 30 -0.41 8.18 -7.95
N VAL A 31 0.91 8.11 -7.79
CA VAL A 31 1.50 8.11 -6.44
C VAL A 31 1.63 9.56 -5.96
N VAL A 32 0.88 9.91 -4.91
CA VAL A 32 0.81 11.28 -4.37
C VAL A 32 1.74 11.51 -3.18
N ALA A 33 2.17 10.44 -2.53
CA ALA A 33 3.10 10.46 -1.42
C ALA A 33 3.83 9.12 -1.30
N THR A 34 5.07 9.18 -0.82
CA THR A 34 5.90 8.01 -0.51
C THR A 34 6.64 8.26 0.79
N VAL A 35 6.70 7.27 1.67
CA VAL A 35 7.37 7.36 2.98
C VAL A 35 7.99 6.01 3.32
N ASP A 36 8.99 6.00 4.20
CA ASP A 36 9.80 4.82 4.52
C ASP A 36 9.61 4.32 5.97
N ASN A 37 8.73 4.96 6.74
CA ASN A 37 8.53 4.68 8.16
C ASN A 37 7.07 4.85 8.59
N GLU A 38 6.72 4.20 9.72
CA GLU A 38 5.36 4.17 10.24
C GLU A 38 4.85 5.56 10.65
N ALA A 39 5.69 6.38 11.29
CA ALA A 39 5.26 7.67 11.81
C ALA A 39 4.87 8.66 10.70
N ASP A 40 5.66 8.69 9.64
CA ASP A 40 5.40 9.52 8.47
C ASP A 40 4.22 8.98 7.66
N ALA A 41 4.08 7.65 7.53
CA ALA A 41 2.90 7.02 6.93
C ALA A 41 1.62 7.44 7.65
N VAL A 42 1.58 7.34 8.98
CA VAL A 42 0.42 7.78 9.77
C VAL A 42 0.12 9.26 9.57
N ARG A 43 1.15 10.10 9.46
CA ARG A 43 0.97 11.53 9.20
C ARG A 43 0.32 11.78 7.83
N GLU A 44 0.82 11.14 6.78
CA GLU A 44 0.26 11.23 5.43
C GLU A 44 -1.18 10.71 5.40
N LEU A 45 -1.47 9.57 6.06
CA LEU A 45 -2.83 9.03 6.19
C LEU A 45 -3.80 10.04 6.80
N VAL A 46 -3.39 10.75 7.86
CA VAL A 46 -4.23 11.77 8.51
C VAL A 46 -4.42 12.98 7.60
N GLN A 47 -3.36 13.46 6.95
CA GLN A 47 -3.41 14.68 6.12
C GLN A 47 -4.18 14.48 4.82
N ARG A 48 -4.14 13.27 4.27
CA ARG A 48 -4.67 12.94 2.94
C ARG A 48 -5.87 11.99 2.96
N ALA A 49 -6.45 11.75 4.13
CA ALA A 49 -7.49 10.73 4.32
C ALA A 49 -8.65 10.81 3.30
N SER A 50 -9.06 12.01 2.91
CA SER A 50 -10.17 12.24 1.97
C SER A 50 -9.77 12.20 0.50
N GLU A 51 -8.48 12.16 0.18
CA GLU A 51 -7.99 12.11 -1.20
C GLU A 51 -7.33 10.80 -1.57
N LEU A 52 -6.99 9.95 -0.59
CA LEU A 52 -6.40 8.65 -0.86
C LEU A 52 -7.47 7.66 -1.27
N ASP A 53 -7.23 6.99 -2.40
CA ASP A 53 -8.04 5.88 -2.86
C ASP A 53 -7.34 4.54 -2.55
N LEU A 54 -6.00 4.56 -2.49
CA LEU A 54 -5.17 3.39 -2.25
C LEU A 54 -4.01 3.69 -1.29
N VAL A 55 -3.71 2.73 -0.42
CA VAL A 55 -2.51 2.69 0.42
C VAL A 55 -1.82 1.36 0.23
N ILE A 56 -0.58 1.39 -0.24
CA ILE A 56 0.27 0.20 -0.44
C ILE A 56 1.32 0.21 0.65
N VAL A 57 1.39 -0.86 1.44
CA VAL A 57 2.20 -0.90 2.66
C VAL A 57 3.12 -2.12 2.65
N ASP A 58 4.43 -1.90 2.78
CA ASP A 58 5.34 -2.96 3.20
C ASP A 58 5.31 -3.15 4.72
N LEU A 59 5.61 -4.37 5.17
CA LEU A 59 5.60 -4.71 6.59
C LEU A 59 6.90 -4.31 7.32
N PHE A 60 8.03 -4.27 6.63
CA PHE A 60 9.34 -3.99 7.17
C PHE A 60 9.77 -2.60 6.75
N LEU A 61 9.75 -1.67 7.70
CA LEU A 61 10.03 -0.26 7.45
C LEU A 61 11.33 0.16 8.15
N THR A 62 11.90 1.29 7.73
CA THR A 62 13.10 1.88 8.36
C THR A 62 12.90 2.07 9.87
N SER A 63 11.69 2.45 10.28
CA SER A 63 11.27 2.41 11.68
C SER A 63 9.76 2.19 11.81
N GLY A 64 9.37 1.48 12.88
CA GLY A 64 8.00 1.00 13.06
C GLY A 64 7.70 -0.22 12.19
N SER A 65 6.43 -0.42 11.83
CA SER A 65 5.99 -1.55 11.02
C SER A 65 4.77 -1.20 10.15
N GLY A 66 4.63 -1.88 9.02
CA GLY A 66 3.43 -1.78 8.19
C GLY A 66 2.15 -2.21 8.91
N LEU A 67 2.25 -3.13 9.88
CA LEU A 67 1.11 -3.52 10.72
C LEU A 67 0.60 -2.34 11.57
N GLY A 68 1.50 -1.49 12.07
CA GLY A 68 1.14 -0.27 12.79
C GLY A 68 0.40 0.73 11.89
N VAL A 69 0.86 0.88 10.64
CA VAL A 69 0.18 1.69 9.61
C VAL A 69 -1.24 1.16 9.34
N LEU A 70 -1.40 -0.14 9.10
CA LEU A 70 -2.72 -0.77 8.90
C LEU A 70 -3.64 -0.56 10.10
N LYS A 71 -3.13 -0.80 11.32
CA LYS A 71 -3.88 -0.60 12.56
C LYS A 71 -4.41 0.82 12.64
N ARG A 72 -3.57 1.83 12.37
CA ARG A 72 -3.99 3.23 12.41
C ARG A 72 -5.01 3.56 11.33
N ALA A 73 -4.81 3.08 10.10
CA ALA A 73 -5.73 3.25 8.99
C ALA A 73 -7.12 2.63 9.29
N LYS A 74 -7.15 1.48 9.99
CA LYS A 74 -8.38 0.85 10.46
C LYS A 74 -9.07 1.68 11.56
N GLU A 75 -8.32 2.11 12.57
CA GLU A 75 -8.85 2.89 13.70
C GLU A 75 -9.48 4.22 13.26
N MET A 76 -8.93 4.86 12.23
CA MET A 76 -9.49 6.08 11.67
C MET A 76 -10.59 5.85 10.62
N THR A 77 -10.94 4.59 10.35
CA THR A 77 -11.92 4.21 9.32
C THR A 77 -11.56 4.79 7.95
N LEU A 78 -10.29 4.69 7.57
CA LEU A 78 -9.79 5.22 6.31
C LEU A 78 -10.59 4.60 5.14
N PRO A 79 -11.16 5.41 4.23
CA PRO A 79 -11.96 4.91 3.10
C PRO A 79 -11.10 4.26 2.01
N ALA A 80 -9.82 4.65 1.90
CA ALA A 80 -8.87 4.09 0.94
C ALA A 80 -8.73 2.58 1.09
N ARG A 81 -8.54 1.89 -0.04
CA ARG A 81 -8.15 0.48 -0.07
C ARG A 81 -6.76 0.32 0.52
N ARG A 82 -6.56 -0.73 1.32
CA ARG A 82 -5.31 -1.04 2.00
C ARG A 82 -4.75 -2.33 1.44
N ILE A 83 -3.67 -2.24 0.69
CA ILE A 83 -2.95 -3.39 0.15
C ILE A 83 -1.63 -3.54 0.90
N VAL A 84 -1.33 -4.76 1.31
CA VAL A 84 0.01 -5.11 1.79
C VAL A 84 0.79 -5.73 0.65
N LEU A 85 1.99 -5.24 0.41
CA LEU A 85 2.92 -5.81 -0.56
C LEU A 85 4.21 -6.11 0.20
N THR A 86 4.55 -7.38 0.40
CA THR A 86 5.66 -7.77 1.28
C THR A 86 6.41 -9.02 0.79
N ASN A 87 7.67 -9.19 1.17
CA ASN A 87 8.43 -10.42 0.92
C ASN A 87 8.12 -11.55 1.93
N TYR A 88 7.21 -11.32 2.88
CA TYR A 88 6.93 -12.22 4.01
C TYR A 88 5.44 -12.58 4.13
N ALA A 89 4.80 -12.85 2.99
CA ALA A 89 3.35 -13.08 2.89
C ALA A 89 2.92 -14.52 3.29
N THR A 90 3.35 -14.97 4.47
CA THR A 90 2.92 -16.25 5.06
C THR A 90 1.44 -16.21 5.47
N ASP A 91 0.82 -17.37 5.68
CA ASP A 91 -0.60 -17.44 6.07
C ASP A 91 -0.90 -16.67 7.37
N ASP A 92 -0.03 -16.77 8.38
CA ASP A 92 -0.20 -16.02 9.64
C ASP A 92 -0.14 -14.50 9.40
N ILE A 93 0.80 -14.05 8.57
CA ILE A 93 0.92 -12.64 8.21
C ILE A 93 -0.31 -12.16 7.43
N ARG A 94 -0.79 -12.95 6.47
CA ARG A 94 -2.03 -12.65 5.72
C ARG A 94 -3.21 -12.48 6.68
N HIS A 95 -3.40 -13.45 7.58
CA HIS A 95 -4.46 -13.38 8.60
C HIS A 95 -4.34 -12.14 9.48
N ARG A 96 -3.14 -11.80 9.95
CA ARG A 96 -2.89 -10.58 10.74
C ARG A 96 -3.24 -9.32 9.97
N CYS A 97 -2.78 -9.18 8.73
CA CYS A 97 -3.05 -8.02 7.89
C CYS A 97 -4.55 -7.85 7.62
N THR A 98 -5.25 -8.94 7.25
CA THR A 98 -6.71 -8.91 7.05
C THR A 98 -7.46 -8.55 8.33
N ASN A 99 -7.04 -9.06 9.49
CA ASN A 99 -7.61 -8.67 10.78
C ASN A 99 -7.40 -7.18 11.10
N LEU A 100 -6.31 -6.58 10.58
CA LEU A 100 -6.04 -5.15 10.65
C LEU A 100 -6.66 -4.34 9.51
N GLY A 101 -7.51 -4.96 8.68
CA GLY A 101 -8.31 -4.28 7.67
C GLY A 101 -7.65 -4.17 6.30
N ALA A 102 -6.53 -4.86 6.05
CA ALA A 102 -6.00 -4.99 4.69
C ALA A 102 -7.05 -5.68 3.80
N ASP A 103 -7.33 -5.07 2.65
CA ASP A 103 -8.20 -5.62 1.61
C ASP A 103 -7.50 -6.81 0.93
N HIS A 104 -6.20 -6.67 0.64
CA HIS A 104 -5.38 -7.71 0.02
C HIS A 104 -3.95 -7.71 0.56
N VAL A 105 -3.30 -8.87 0.45
CA VAL A 105 -1.89 -9.09 0.78
C VAL A 105 -1.26 -9.82 -0.40
N PHE A 106 -0.15 -9.28 -0.92
CA PHE A 106 0.59 -9.86 -2.03
C PHE A 106 2.05 -10.08 -1.64
N ASP A 107 2.61 -11.19 -2.13
CA ASP A 107 4.03 -11.48 -2.08
C ASP A 107 4.77 -10.69 -3.18
N LYS A 108 5.67 -9.79 -2.78
CA LYS A 108 6.51 -8.97 -3.69
C LYS A 108 7.26 -9.78 -4.74
N SER A 109 7.64 -11.01 -4.40
CA SER A 109 8.50 -11.86 -5.23
C SER A 109 7.73 -12.86 -6.08
N ARG A 110 6.48 -13.18 -5.71
CA ARG A 110 5.70 -14.26 -6.33
C ARG A 110 4.38 -13.83 -6.93
N GLU A 111 3.82 -12.72 -6.47
CA GLU A 111 2.46 -12.28 -6.78
C GLU A 111 2.42 -10.84 -7.30
N LEU A 112 3.55 -10.33 -7.80
CA LEU A 112 3.63 -8.98 -8.35
C LEU A 112 2.69 -8.80 -9.54
N ASP A 113 2.62 -9.78 -10.45
CA ASP A 113 1.69 -9.75 -11.58
C ASP A 113 0.23 -9.70 -11.10
N SER A 114 -0.13 -10.53 -10.12
CA SER A 114 -1.49 -10.53 -9.54
C SER A 114 -1.83 -9.22 -8.82
N PHE A 115 -0.83 -8.57 -8.20
CA PHE A 115 -0.99 -7.24 -7.64
C PHE A 115 -1.24 -6.18 -8.71
N LEU A 116 -0.52 -6.22 -9.82
CA LEU A 116 -0.71 -5.30 -10.94
C LEU A 116 -2.08 -5.49 -11.61
N ASP A 117 -2.48 -6.73 -11.86
CA ASP A 117 -3.81 -7.07 -12.38
C ASP A 117 -4.92 -6.52 -11.46
N TYR A 118 -4.75 -6.65 -10.14
CA TYR A 118 -5.68 -6.09 -9.16
C TYR A 118 -5.75 -4.56 -9.25
N CYS A 119 -4.60 -3.89 -9.35
CA CYS A 119 -4.54 -2.43 -9.51
C CYS A 119 -5.20 -1.95 -10.80
N GLU A 120 -4.97 -2.64 -11.93
CA GLU A 120 -5.59 -2.31 -13.21
C GLU A 120 -7.13 -2.43 -13.14
N GLN A 121 -7.62 -3.54 -12.57
CA GLN A 121 -9.06 -3.78 -12.37
C GLN A 121 -9.69 -2.73 -11.45
N LEU A 122 -8.98 -2.32 -10.39
CA LEU A 122 -9.46 -1.31 -9.44
C LEU A 122 -9.67 0.05 -10.12
N THR A 123 -8.83 0.40 -11.08
CA THR A 123 -8.91 1.67 -11.81
C THR A 123 -9.83 1.65 -13.02
N SER A 124 -10.21 0.46 -13.50
CA SER A 124 -11.08 0.28 -14.67
C SER A 124 -12.59 0.21 -14.34
N ALA A 125 -12.93 0.24 -13.04
CA ALA A 125 -14.29 0.12 -12.51
C ALA A 125 -14.92 1.49 -12.20
#